data_AF-A0A0F2P8X9-F1
#
_entry.id   AF-A0A0F2P8X9-F1
#
_cell.length_a   1.000
_cell.length_b   1.000
_cell.length_c   1.000
_cell.angle_alpha   90.00
_cell.angle_beta   90.00
_cell.angle_gamma   90.00
#
_symmetry.space_group_name_H-M   'P 1'
#
loop_
_entity.id
_entity.type
_entity.pdbx_description
1 polymer ?
#
loop_
_entity_poly.entity_id
_entity_poly.type
_entity_poly.pdbx_seq_one_letter_code
_entity_poly.pdbx_strand_id
1 'polypeptide(L)'
;MINNNSGWSVIWLLILVPLFLLTVSTSLGVVQSVTGSDIDLQRAVELASKAATMQVTEESQAAGEPFINTSAAHMAFRNILAENIGLNADMTPKTGSMAGTTPDYVLVVYNGYDTYAYEAPGGHKYSFVGGTLTEQPITGIGFPATFSVDRQSILAGAGGPVEVKLNSPGAIAVVNYETVEIVGNETVEPVRWAASRVLCPGGGCRWGS
;
A
#
# COMPACT_ATOMS: atom_id res chain seq x y z
N MET A 1 36.75 -25.31 56.99
CA MET A 1 35.96 -24.16 56.48
C MET A 1 35.57 -24.47 55.05
N ILE A 2 34.37 -25.03 54.84
CA ILE A 2 33.86 -25.33 53.51
C ILE A 2 33.34 -24.01 52.95
N ASN A 3 34.06 -23.43 52.01
CA ASN A 3 33.70 -22.16 51.39
C ASN A 3 32.45 -22.41 50.53
N ASN A 4 31.33 -21.82 50.94
CA ASN A 4 30.02 -22.04 50.33
C ASN A 4 29.94 -21.30 48.98
N ASN A 5 30.60 -21.84 47.96
CA ASN A 5 30.71 -21.27 46.61
C ASN A 5 29.39 -21.34 45.81
N SER A 6 28.35 -21.99 46.35
CA SER A 6 27.02 -22.10 45.75
C SER A 6 26.14 -20.86 45.99
N GLY A 7 26.44 -20.04 47.01
CA GLY A 7 25.66 -18.82 47.29
C GLY A 7 25.86 -17.75 46.22
N TRP A 8 27.07 -17.60 45.70
CA TRP A 8 27.41 -16.60 44.68
C TRP A 8 26.74 -16.92 43.34
N SER A 9 26.73 -18.19 42.93
CA SER A 9 26.08 -18.64 41.69
C SER A 9 24.54 -18.52 41.76
N VAL A 10 23.93 -18.74 42.93
CA VAL A 10 22.48 -18.55 43.11
C VAL A 10 22.09 -17.07 43.04
N ILE A 11 22.91 -16.16 43.57
CA ILE A 11 22.68 -14.70 43.47
C ILE A 11 22.74 -14.23 42.01
N TRP A 12 23.75 -14.68 41.25
CA TRP A 12 23.84 -14.36 39.82
C TRP A 12 22.66 -14.92 39.03
N LEU A 13 22.21 -16.13 39.33
CA LEU A 13 21.03 -16.73 38.69
C LEU A 13 19.75 -15.92 38.96
N LEU A 14 19.56 -15.45 40.20
CA LEU A 14 18.41 -14.64 40.61
C LEU A 14 18.36 -13.26 39.93
N ILE A 15 19.50 -12.73 39.49
CA ILE A 15 19.59 -11.47 38.74
C ILE A 15 19.47 -11.74 37.23
N LEU A 16 20.11 -12.79 36.73
CA LEU A 16 20.12 -13.12 35.30
C LEU A 16 18.75 -13.56 34.78
N VAL A 17 18.01 -14.37 35.55
CA VAL A 17 16.69 -14.86 35.12
C VAL A 17 15.69 -13.71 34.86
N PRO A 18 15.46 -12.75 35.78
CA PRO A 18 14.57 -11.63 35.50
C PRO A 18 15.10 -10.72 34.39
N LEU A 19 16.42 -10.54 34.27
CA LEU A 19 17.02 -9.78 33.16
C LEU A 19 16.76 -10.46 31.79
N PHE A 20 16.85 -11.79 31.76
CA PHE A 20 16.58 -12.59 30.57
C PHE A 20 15.09 -12.57 30.19
N LEU A 21 14.21 -12.64 31.20
CA LEU A 21 12.76 -12.52 30.96
C LEU A 21 12.38 -11.12 30.45
N LEU A 22 12.99 -10.06 30.99
CA LEU A 22 12.77 -8.69 30.51
C LEU A 22 13.22 -8.52 29.05
N THR A 23 14.41 -9.00 28.72
CA THR A 23 14.93 -8.93 27.34
C THR A 23 14.04 -9.70 26.35
N VAL A 24 13.67 -10.94 26.66
CA VAL A 24 12.76 -11.74 25.80
C VAL A 24 11.40 -11.06 25.65
N SER A 25 10.82 -10.51 26.72
CA SER A 25 9.55 -9.79 26.66
C SER A 25 9.63 -8.54 25.78
N THR A 26 10.72 -7.77 25.86
CA THR A 26 10.90 -6.59 25.01
C THR A 26 11.11 -6.96 23.55
N SER A 27 11.87 -8.02 23.25
CA SER A 27 12.08 -8.48 21.88
C SER A 27 10.81 -8.99 21.22
N LEU A 28 9.96 -9.72 21.97
CA LEU A 28 8.68 -10.21 21.44
C LEU A 28 7.68 -9.07 21.16
N GLY A 29 7.64 -8.04 22.01
CA GLY A 29 6.79 -6.87 21.81
C GLY A 29 7.14 -6.08 20.54
N VAL A 30 8.44 -5.87 20.29
CA VAL A 30 8.92 -5.16 19.09
C VAL A 30 8.56 -5.92 17.81
N VAL A 31 8.84 -7.23 17.77
CA VAL A 31 8.53 -8.06 16.58
C VAL A 31 7.03 -8.08 16.27
N GLN A 32 6.17 -8.13 17.29
CA GLN A 32 4.71 -8.09 17.09
C GLN A 32 4.21 -6.74 16.59
N SER A 33 4.78 -5.63 17.08
CA SER A 33 4.42 -4.28 16.64
C SER A 33 4.76 -4.04 15.16
N VAL A 34 5.97 -4.43 14.73
CA VAL A 34 6.40 -4.31 13.34
C VAL A 34 5.55 -5.19 12.42
N THR A 35 5.31 -6.45 12.81
CA THR A 35 4.56 -7.40 11.98
C THR A 35 3.08 -7.00 11.84
N GLY A 36 2.46 -6.47 12.91
CA GLY A 36 1.07 -6.00 12.86
C GLY A 36 0.88 -4.80 11.93
N SER A 37 1.73 -3.77 12.10
CA SER A 37 1.69 -2.54 11.28
C SER A 37 1.86 -2.83 9.80
N ASP A 38 2.73 -3.79 9.49
CA ASP A 38 3.04 -4.18 8.13
C ASP A 38 1.91 -4.91 7.42
N ILE A 39 1.22 -5.81 8.14
CA ILE A 39 0.05 -6.53 7.64
C ILE A 39 -1.12 -5.57 7.44
N ASP A 40 -1.33 -4.64 8.37
CA ASP A 40 -2.41 -3.66 8.28
C ASP A 40 -2.19 -2.71 7.11
N LEU A 41 -0.95 -2.26 6.88
CA LEU A 41 -0.60 -1.44 5.72
C LEU A 41 -0.82 -2.20 4.40
N GLN A 42 -0.35 -3.45 4.28
CA GLN A 42 -0.57 -4.25 3.07
C GLN A 42 -2.06 -4.39 2.78
N ARG A 43 -2.86 -4.72 3.80
CA ARG A 43 -4.32 -4.84 3.67
C ARG A 43 -4.99 -3.52 3.28
N ALA A 44 -4.54 -2.41 3.85
CA ALA A 44 -5.05 -1.07 3.52
C ALA A 44 -4.80 -0.73 2.04
N VAL A 45 -3.60 -0.99 1.53
CA VAL A 45 -3.21 -0.75 0.13
C VAL A 45 -4.03 -1.63 -0.82
N GLU A 46 -4.24 -2.90 -0.47
CA GLU A 46 -5.08 -3.82 -1.25
C GLU A 46 -6.54 -3.38 -1.33
N LEU A 47 -7.13 -2.99 -0.20
CA LEU A 47 -8.52 -2.50 -0.14
C LEU A 47 -8.67 -1.18 -0.91
N ALA A 48 -7.71 -0.26 -0.76
CA ALA A 48 -7.72 1.01 -1.47
C ALA A 48 -7.57 0.82 -2.98
N SER A 49 -6.65 -0.05 -3.43
CA SER A 49 -6.49 -0.39 -4.85
C SER A 49 -7.76 -1.03 -5.41
N LYS A 50 -8.39 -1.92 -4.66
CA LYS A 50 -9.66 -2.54 -5.06
C LYS A 50 -10.78 -1.49 -5.18
N ALA A 51 -10.92 -0.61 -4.20
CA ALA A 51 -11.92 0.47 -4.23
C ALA A 51 -11.71 1.42 -5.42
N ALA A 52 -10.45 1.72 -5.76
CA ALA A 52 -10.09 2.50 -6.94
C ALA A 52 -10.58 1.83 -8.23
N THR A 53 -10.35 0.52 -8.38
CA THR A 53 -10.81 -0.24 -9.56
C THR A 53 -12.32 -0.42 -9.65
N MET A 54 -13.05 -0.24 -8.54
CA MET A 54 -14.51 -0.31 -8.54
C MET A 54 -15.17 1.00 -8.99
N GLN A 55 -14.41 2.08 -9.22
CA GLN A 55 -14.93 3.35 -9.74
C GLN A 55 -15.10 3.31 -11.26
N VAL A 56 -15.90 2.36 -11.73
CA VAL A 56 -16.25 2.20 -13.15
C VAL A 56 -17.35 3.19 -13.51
N THR A 57 -17.30 3.81 -14.69
CA THR A 57 -18.38 4.70 -15.15
C THR A 57 -19.62 3.89 -15.55
N GLU A 58 -20.81 4.38 -15.18
CA GLU A 58 -22.08 3.67 -15.42
C GLU A 58 -22.32 3.41 -16.91
N GLU A 59 -21.98 4.39 -17.77
CA GLU A 59 -22.14 4.28 -19.23
C GLU A 59 -21.30 3.13 -19.81
N SER A 60 -20.05 3.05 -19.37
CA SER A 60 -19.11 2.02 -19.78
C SER A 60 -19.48 0.63 -19.24
N GLN A 61 -19.99 0.58 -18.00
CA GLN A 61 -20.52 -0.66 -17.45
C GLN A 61 -21.75 -1.14 -18.25
N ALA A 62 -22.63 -0.23 -18.65
CA ALA A 62 -23.80 -0.54 -19.48
C ALA A 62 -23.41 -0.98 -20.89
N ALA A 63 -22.33 -0.43 -21.45
CA ALA A 63 -21.76 -0.84 -22.74
C ALA A 63 -21.05 -2.21 -22.70
N GLY A 64 -20.79 -2.76 -21.51
CA GLY A 64 -20.07 -4.03 -21.34
C GLY A 64 -18.55 -3.91 -21.43
N GLU A 65 -18.03 -2.69 -21.34
CA GLU A 65 -16.60 -2.36 -21.46
C GLU A 65 -16.15 -1.55 -20.23
N PRO A 66 -16.03 -2.12 -19.01
CA PRO A 66 -15.85 -1.36 -17.77
C PRO A 66 -14.53 -0.57 -17.63
N PHE A 67 -14.58 0.72 -17.90
CA PHE A 67 -13.52 1.70 -17.79
C PHE A 67 -13.63 2.45 -16.46
N ILE A 68 -12.47 2.70 -15.86
CA ILE A 68 -12.35 3.30 -14.53
C ILE A 68 -12.27 4.83 -14.71
N ASN A 69 -13.12 5.58 -13.99
CA ASN A 69 -12.96 7.01 -13.87
C ASN A 69 -11.73 7.31 -13.01
N THR A 70 -10.68 7.88 -13.61
CA THR A 70 -9.37 8.02 -12.95
C THR A 70 -9.42 8.97 -11.75
N SER A 71 -10.20 10.04 -11.85
CA SER A 71 -10.37 11.03 -10.78
C SER A 71 -11.17 10.46 -9.60
N ALA A 72 -12.30 9.80 -9.89
CA ALA A 72 -13.08 9.12 -8.86
C ALA A 72 -12.27 7.99 -8.19
N ALA A 73 -11.50 7.23 -8.97
CA ALA A 73 -10.62 6.18 -8.48
C ALA A 73 -9.56 6.72 -7.51
N HIS A 74 -8.95 7.88 -7.80
CA HIS A 74 -8.00 8.53 -6.92
C HIS A 74 -8.64 8.98 -5.60
N MET A 75 -9.82 9.59 -5.65
CA MET A 75 -10.55 9.98 -4.43
C MET A 75 -10.94 8.76 -3.59
N ALA A 76 -11.46 7.69 -4.21
CA ALA A 76 -11.82 6.46 -3.53
C ALA A 76 -10.60 5.79 -2.90
N PHE A 77 -9.48 5.73 -3.62
CA PHE A 77 -8.21 5.22 -3.12
C PHE A 77 -7.78 5.97 -1.86
N ARG A 78 -7.75 7.31 -1.93
CA ARG A 78 -7.34 8.18 -0.83
C ARG A 78 -8.21 7.99 0.41
N ASN A 79 -9.52 7.95 0.23
CA ASN A 79 -10.48 7.81 1.33
C ASN A 79 -10.31 6.47 2.06
N ILE A 80 -10.24 5.37 1.30
CA ILE A 80 -10.08 4.03 1.88
C ILE A 80 -8.70 3.87 2.53
N LEU A 81 -7.64 4.38 1.90
CA LEU A 81 -6.31 4.37 2.50
C LEU A 81 -6.30 5.12 3.84
N ALA A 82 -6.84 6.35 3.86
CA ALA A 82 -6.94 7.17 5.06
C ALA A 82 -7.76 6.52 6.17
N GLU A 83 -8.86 5.84 5.84
CA GLU A 83 -9.68 5.13 6.83
C GLU A 83 -8.92 3.95 7.45
N ASN A 84 -8.20 3.17 6.65
CA ASN A 84 -7.55 1.95 7.11
C ASN A 84 -6.24 2.20 7.89
N ILE A 85 -5.50 3.26 7.60
CA ILE A 85 -4.24 3.58 8.31
C ILE A 85 -4.38 4.74 9.32
N GLY A 86 -5.63 5.17 9.58
CA GLY A 86 -5.94 6.15 10.61
C GLY A 86 -5.52 7.58 10.29
N LEU A 87 -5.70 8.02 9.05
CA LEU A 87 -5.45 9.40 8.64
C LEU A 87 -6.73 10.25 8.67
N ASN A 88 -6.52 11.55 8.64
CA ASN A 88 -7.53 12.57 8.36
C ASN A 88 -7.78 12.68 6.84
N ALA A 89 -8.83 13.42 6.47
CA ALA A 89 -9.19 13.65 5.07
C ALA A 89 -8.09 14.40 4.28
N ASP A 90 -7.21 15.14 4.97
CA ASP A 90 -6.06 15.84 4.42
C ASP A 90 -4.79 14.96 4.32
N MET A 91 -4.88 13.66 4.62
CA MET A 91 -3.76 12.71 4.73
C MET A 91 -2.80 12.96 5.89
N THR A 92 -3.16 13.81 6.85
CA THR A 92 -2.39 13.94 8.09
C THR A 92 -2.69 12.79 9.05
N PRO A 93 -1.69 12.30 9.80
CA PRO A 93 -1.90 11.37 10.91
C PRO A 93 -2.98 11.82 11.89
N LYS A 94 -3.90 10.92 12.29
CA LYS A 94 -4.75 11.20 13.45
C LYS A 94 -3.94 11.10 14.74
N THR A 95 -4.28 11.92 15.71
CA THR A 95 -3.73 11.83 17.07
C THR A 95 -3.99 10.43 17.65
N GLY A 96 -2.92 9.69 17.96
CA GLY A 96 -3.00 8.31 18.45
C GLY A 96 -3.02 7.24 17.35
N SER A 97 -2.88 7.60 16.07
CA SER A 97 -2.59 6.63 15.02
C SER A 97 -1.12 6.21 15.03
N MET A 98 -0.81 5.09 14.39
CA MET A 98 0.57 4.60 14.24
C MET A 98 1.37 5.37 13.17
N ALA A 99 0.73 6.35 12.51
CA ALA A 99 1.35 7.16 11.47
C ALA A 99 2.26 8.21 12.11
N GLY A 100 3.56 8.09 11.89
CA GLY A 100 4.51 9.12 12.30
C GLY A 100 4.39 10.38 11.47
N THR A 101 4.24 10.20 10.16
CA THR A 101 4.23 11.26 9.16
C THR A 101 3.18 11.00 8.09
N THR A 102 2.97 11.99 7.22
CA THR A 102 2.08 11.87 6.06
C THR A 102 2.65 10.81 5.09
N PRO A 103 1.86 9.82 4.66
CA PRO A 103 2.34 8.82 3.71
C PRO A 103 2.58 9.40 2.33
N ASP A 104 3.57 8.83 1.66
CA ASP A 104 3.80 9.00 0.24
C ASP A 104 3.14 7.85 -0.53
N TYR A 105 2.51 8.14 -1.65
CA TYR A 105 1.96 7.09 -2.50
C TYR A 105 2.02 7.43 -3.99
N VAL A 106 2.06 6.38 -4.80
CA VAL A 106 1.91 6.45 -6.25
C VAL A 106 0.80 5.49 -6.66
N LEU A 107 -0.23 6.02 -7.31
CA LEU A 107 -1.35 5.29 -7.87
C LEU A 107 -1.33 5.44 -9.39
N VAL A 108 -1.34 4.32 -10.11
CA VAL A 108 -1.55 4.27 -11.54
C VAL A 108 -2.89 3.62 -11.81
N VAL A 109 -3.80 4.33 -12.47
CA VAL A 109 -5.06 3.79 -13.00
C VAL A 109 -4.89 3.64 -14.50
N TYR A 110 -5.12 2.46 -15.04
CA TYR A 110 -4.89 2.18 -16.45
C TYR A 110 -6.11 1.51 -17.07
N ASN A 111 -6.62 2.13 -18.13
CA ASN A 111 -7.82 1.73 -18.86
C ASN A 111 -7.51 1.11 -20.22
N GLY A 112 -6.26 1.20 -20.69
CA GLY A 112 -5.85 0.60 -21.96
C GLY A 112 -6.19 1.46 -23.17
N TYR A 113 -7.41 1.95 -23.27
CA TYR A 113 -7.90 2.68 -24.43
C TYR A 113 -8.46 4.04 -24.04
N ASP A 114 -8.35 5.01 -24.94
CA ASP A 114 -8.83 6.39 -24.72
C ASP A 114 -10.25 6.62 -25.27
N THR A 115 -11.03 5.56 -25.41
CA THR A 115 -12.38 5.58 -25.99
C THR A 115 -13.32 6.55 -25.25
N TYR A 116 -13.12 6.70 -23.94
CA TYR A 116 -13.88 7.57 -23.05
C TYR A 116 -13.00 8.68 -22.46
N ALA A 117 -12.14 9.31 -23.26
CA ALA A 117 -11.12 10.27 -22.80
C ALA A 117 -11.61 11.37 -21.83
N TYR A 118 -12.89 11.77 -21.91
CA TYR A 118 -13.46 12.79 -21.02
C TYR A 118 -13.74 12.30 -19.60
N GLU A 119 -14.13 11.03 -19.43
CA GLU A 119 -14.52 10.46 -18.12
C GLU A 119 -13.57 9.38 -17.60
N ALA A 120 -12.96 8.63 -18.52
CA ALA A 120 -12.06 7.52 -18.26
C ALA A 120 -10.92 7.54 -19.30
N PRO A 121 -9.91 8.42 -19.11
CA PRO A 121 -8.77 8.48 -20.00
C PRO A 121 -8.00 7.16 -20.03
N GLY A 122 -7.22 6.93 -21.09
CA GLY A 122 -6.48 5.68 -21.31
C GLY A 122 -5.59 5.24 -20.13
N GLY A 123 -5.11 6.18 -19.34
CA GLY A 123 -4.56 5.94 -18.01
C GLY A 123 -4.11 7.23 -17.34
N HIS A 124 -3.87 7.16 -16.04
CA HIS A 124 -3.43 8.30 -15.25
C HIS A 124 -2.57 7.85 -14.08
N LYS A 125 -1.52 8.61 -13.81
CA LYS A 125 -0.62 8.44 -12.65
C LYS A 125 -0.84 9.59 -11.68
N TYR A 126 -1.10 9.25 -10.44
CA TYR A 126 -1.19 10.15 -9.30
C TYR A 126 0.00 9.85 -8.39
N SER A 127 0.78 10.85 -8.05
CA SER A 127 1.93 10.73 -7.16
C SER A 127 1.82 11.79 -6.08
N PHE A 128 1.58 11.34 -4.85
CA PHE A 128 1.50 12.18 -3.67
C PHE A 128 2.77 11.96 -2.86
N VAL A 129 3.70 12.91 -2.91
CA VAL A 129 5.00 12.80 -2.26
C VAL A 129 5.28 14.10 -1.50
N GLY A 130 5.64 14.00 -0.23
CA GLY A 130 5.92 15.16 0.62
C GLY A 130 4.74 16.13 0.73
N GLY A 131 3.51 15.60 0.73
CA GLY A 131 2.28 16.39 0.81
C GLY A 131 1.85 17.06 -0.50
N THR A 132 2.58 16.85 -1.60
CA THR A 132 2.26 17.44 -2.91
C THR A 132 1.71 16.38 -3.85
N LEU A 133 0.52 16.64 -4.42
CA LEU A 133 -0.06 15.80 -5.46
C LEU A 133 0.45 16.23 -6.84
N THR A 134 0.96 15.27 -7.59
CA THR A 134 1.34 15.42 -8.99
C THR A 134 0.57 14.43 -9.84
N GLU A 135 0.18 14.87 -11.02
CA GLU A 135 -0.72 14.16 -11.92
C GLU A 135 -0.11 14.08 -13.32
N GLN A 136 -0.10 12.89 -13.90
CA GLN A 136 0.46 12.65 -15.22
C GLN A 136 -0.46 11.72 -16.03
N PRO A 137 -0.93 12.14 -17.22
CA PRO A 137 -1.67 11.25 -18.10
C PRO A 137 -0.77 10.15 -18.66
N ILE A 138 -1.32 8.96 -18.82
CA ILE A 138 -0.67 7.82 -19.46
C ILE A 138 -1.42 7.52 -20.75
N THR A 139 -0.69 7.41 -21.85
CA THR A 139 -1.28 7.03 -23.13
C THR A 139 -1.79 5.59 -23.06
N GLY A 140 -3.06 5.39 -23.40
CA GLY A 140 -3.64 4.06 -23.55
C GLY A 140 -3.09 3.36 -24.80
N ILE A 141 -2.26 2.33 -24.60
CA ILE A 141 -1.67 1.50 -25.67
C ILE A 141 -2.39 0.17 -25.86
N GLY A 142 -3.52 -0.03 -25.17
CA GLY A 142 -4.32 -1.25 -25.15
C GLY A 142 -3.89 -2.24 -24.07
N PHE A 143 -4.37 -3.48 -24.23
CA PHE A 143 -4.04 -4.60 -23.35
C PHE A 143 -3.37 -5.74 -24.14
N PRO A 144 -2.44 -6.48 -23.53
CA PRO A 144 -1.95 -6.32 -22.16
C PRO A 144 -0.92 -5.18 -22.02
N ALA A 145 -0.92 -4.52 -20.87
CA ALA A 145 0.08 -3.52 -20.52
C ALA A 145 0.94 -3.99 -19.34
N THR A 146 2.23 -3.68 -19.39
CA THR A 146 3.19 -4.03 -18.36
C THR A 146 3.65 -2.78 -17.63
N PHE A 147 3.73 -2.88 -16.31
CA PHE A 147 4.23 -1.84 -15.43
C PHE A 147 5.32 -2.40 -14.54
N SER A 148 6.37 -1.60 -14.33
CA SER A 148 7.39 -1.87 -13.35
C SER A 148 7.11 -1.07 -12.08
N VAL A 149 7.05 -1.77 -10.96
CA VAL A 149 6.83 -1.21 -9.63
C VAL A 149 8.16 -1.14 -8.91
N ASP A 150 8.50 0.05 -8.44
CA ASP A 150 9.64 0.33 -7.57
C ASP A 150 9.14 0.97 -6.26
N ARG A 151 10.01 1.06 -5.25
CA ARG A 151 9.65 1.56 -3.92
C ARG A 151 9.10 2.98 -3.93
N GLN A 152 9.51 3.80 -4.90
CA GLN A 152 9.16 5.22 -4.96
C GLN A 152 8.30 5.57 -6.19
N SER A 153 8.14 4.65 -7.14
CA SER A 153 7.46 4.97 -8.39
C SER A 153 6.90 3.76 -9.12
N ILE A 154 5.95 4.04 -10.01
CA ILE A 154 5.44 3.10 -11.00
C ILE A 154 5.76 3.68 -12.37
N LEU A 155 6.35 2.86 -13.24
CA LEU A 155 6.71 3.20 -14.61
C LEU A 155 6.05 2.22 -15.58
N ALA A 156 5.66 2.71 -16.76
CA ALA A 156 5.17 1.86 -17.84
C ALA A 156 6.36 1.16 -18.51
N GLY A 157 6.21 -0.13 -18.78
CA GLY A 157 7.26 -0.98 -19.35
C GLY A 157 7.71 -2.10 -18.40
N ALA A 158 8.56 -2.98 -18.93
CA ALA A 158 9.19 -4.08 -18.18
C ALA A 158 10.61 -3.66 -17.72
N GLY A 159 11.15 -4.38 -16.74
CA GLY A 159 12.56 -4.25 -16.33
C GLY A 159 12.81 -3.63 -14.95
N GLY A 160 11.78 -3.44 -14.12
CA GLY A 160 11.96 -3.09 -12.71
C GLY A 160 11.96 -4.30 -11.77
N PRO A 161 12.10 -4.06 -10.45
CA PRO A 161 12.23 -5.13 -9.45
C PRO A 161 10.94 -5.95 -9.29
N VAL A 162 9.78 -5.34 -9.52
CA VAL A 162 8.48 -6.00 -9.56
C VAL A 162 7.81 -5.67 -10.88
N GLU A 163 7.39 -6.70 -11.62
CA GLU A 163 6.65 -6.54 -12.88
C GLU A 163 5.18 -6.90 -12.68
N VAL A 164 4.29 -6.01 -13.10
CA VAL A 164 2.84 -6.18 -13.03
C VAL A 164 2.27 -6.12 -14.44
N LYS A 165 1.54 -7.18 -14.84
CA LYS A 165 0.86 -7.27 -16.13
C LYS A 165 -0.64 -7.07 -15.96
N LEU A 166 -1.17 -6.01 -16.57
CA LEU A 166 -2.59 -5.73 -16.64
C LEU A 166 -3.15 -6.21 -17.99
N ASN A 167 -4.05 -7.18 -17.94
CA ASN A 167 -4.77 -7.69 -19.13
C ASN A 167 -6.16 -7.06 -19.29
N SER A 168 -6.56 -6.20 -18.36
CA SER A 168 -7.84 -5.50 -18.30
C SER A 168 -7.65 -4.20 -17.52
N PRO A 169 -8.64 -3.27 -17.55
CA PRO A 169 -8.55 -2.05 -16.77
C PRO A 169 -8.29 -2.34 -15.31
N GLY A 170 -7.41 -1.55 -14.70
CA GLY A 170 -6.92 -1.83 -13.36
C GLY A 170 -6.23 -0.66 -12.71
N ALA A 171 -5.83 -0.87 -11.46
CA ALA A 171 -5.05 0.09 -10.70
C ALA A 171 -3.86 -0.62 -10.05
N ILE A 172 -2.75 0.11 -9.94
CA ILE A 172 -1.54 -0.32 -9.26
C ILE A 172 -1.19 0.79 -8.27
N ALA A 173 -0.97 0.44 -7.02
CA ALA A 173 -0.61 1.39 -5.98
C ALA A 173 0.68 0.97 -5.28
N VAL A 174 1.51 1.94 -4.94
CA VAL A 174 2.64 1.82 -4.01
C VAL A 174 2.43 2.86 -2.93
N VAL A 175 2.57 2.45 -1.68
CA VAL A 175 2.49 3.35 -0.51
C VAL A 175 3.75 3.16 0.31
N ASN A 176 4.38 4.28 0.64
CA ASN A 176 5.42 4.38 1.64
C ASN A 176 4.85 5.10 2.86
N TYR A 177 5.08 4.54 4.03
CA TYR A 177 4.51 5.02 5.27
C TYR A 177 5.53 4.87 6.38
N GLU A 178 5.76 5.94 7.13
CA GLU A 178 6.65 5.91 8.28
C GLU A 178 5.86 5.59 9.55
N THR A 179 6.22 4.49 10.20
CA THR A 179 5.67 4.14 11.51
C THR A 179 6.61 4.62 12.61
N VAL A 180 6.05 5.30 13.60
CA VAL A 180 6.79 5.62 14.84
C VAL A 180 6.60 4.46 15.81
N GLU A 181 7.66 3.72 16.09
CA GLU A 181 7.62 2.72 17.15
C GLU A 181 7.45 3.38 18.52
N ILE A 182 6.44 2.94 19.27
CA ILE A 182 6.19 3.39 20.65
C ILE A 182 7.33 2.94 21.59
N VAL A 183 8.10 1.91 21.20
CA VAL A 183 9.21 1.35 21.97
C VAL A 183 10.42 1.19 21.06
N GLY A 184 11.39 2.11 21.14
CA GLY A 184 12.67 1.96 20.44
C GLY A 184 13.14 3.20 19.68
N ASN A 185 12.23 4.13 19.33
CA ASN A 185 12.54 5.33 18.56
C ASN A 185 13.21 5.04 17.20
N GLU A 186 13.14 3.79 16.72
CA GLU A 186 13.51 3.43 15.36
C GLU A 186 12.30 3.67 14.46
N THR A 187 12.48 4.51 13.45
CA THR A 187 11.47 4.72 12.40
C THR A 187 11.64 3.63 11.37
N VAL A 188 10.56 2.88 11.14
CA VAL A 188 10.50 1.87 10.08
C VAL A 188 9.69 2.48 8.94
N GLU A 189 10.22 2.39 7.72
CA GLU A 189 9.57 2.83 6.48
C GLU A 189 9.14 1.60 5.65
N PRO A 190 8.06 0.89 6.03
CA PRO A 190 7.50 -0.16 5.19
C PRO A 190 6.98 0.41 3.86
N VAL A 191 7.43 -0.20 2.76
CA VAL A 191 6.88 0.06 1.42
C VAL A 191 6.03 -1.11 0.99
N ARG A 192 4.75 -0.85 0.69
CA ARG A 192 3.78 -1.88 0.29
C ARG A 192 3.14 -1.51 -1.04
N TRP A 193 2.80 -2.53 -1.81
CA TRP A 193 2.22 -2.36 -3.14
C TRP A 193 1.08 -3.34 -3.35
N ALA A 194 0.12 -2.94 -4.18
CA ALA A 194 -0.97 -3.79 -4.62
C ALA A 194 -1.31 -3.49 -6.07
N ALA A 195 -1.84 -4.50 -6.75
CA ALA A 195 -2.42 -4.36 -8.08
C ALA A 195 -3.80 -5.02 -8.10
N SER A 196 -4.78 -4.31 -8.64
CA SER A 196 -6.13 -4.80 -8.84
C SER A 196 -6.55 -4.59 -10.28
N ARG A 197 -7.45 -5.44 -10.76
CA ARG A 197 -8.00 -5.35 -12.11
C ARG A 197 -9.47 -5.67 -12.12
N VAL A 198 -10.19 -5.04 -13.03
CA VAL A 198 -11.59 -5.33 -13.30
C VAL A 198 -11.68 -6.68 -14.00
N LEU A 199 -12.60 -7.52 -13.51
CA LEU A 199 -12.95 -8.80 -14.11
C LEU A 199 -14.38 -8.71 -14.65
N CYS A 200 -14.58 -9.04 -15.92
CA CYS A 200 -15.92 -9.16 -16.46
C CYS A 200 -16.52 -10.54 -16.15
N PRO A 201 -17.75 -10.61 -15.62
CA PRO A 201 -18.46 -11.87 -15.49
C PRO A 201 -18.79 -12.40 -16.89
N GLY A 202 -18.28 -13.61 -17.23
CA GLY A 202 -18.56 -14.27 -18.52
C GLY A 202 -17.36 -14.52 -19.44
N GLY A 203 -16.13 -14.15 -19.05
CA GLY A 203 -14.90 -14.63 -19.71
C GLY A 203 -14.36 -13.76 -20.85
N GLY A 204 -15.01 -12.65 -21.19
CA GLY A 204 -14.43 -11.66 -22.11
C GLY A 204 -15.18 -10.34 -22.05
N CYS A 205 -14.47 -9.26 -21.73
CA CYS A 205 -14.97 -7.93 -22.04
C CYS A 205 -14.53 -7.59 -23.48
N ARG A 206 -15.34 -6.82 -24.18
CA ARG A 206 -15.01 -6.32 -25.51
C ARG A 206 -14.11 -5.11 -25.34
N TRP A 207 -12.79 -5.30 -25.34
CA TRP A 207 -11.87 -4.18 -25.21
C TRP A 207 -11.33 -3.79 -26.58
N GLY A 208 -12.09 -2.98 -27.31
CA GLY A 208 -11.72 -2.52 -28.65
C GLY A 208 -11.90 -3.59 -29.73
N SER A 209 -12.61 -3.23 -30.78
CA SER A 209 -12.63 -3.91 -32.09
C SER A 209 -11.56 -3.34 -33.00
#